data_AF-A0A8D8VSU1-F1
#
_entry.id   AF-A0A8D8VSU1-F1
#
_cell.length_a   1.000
_cell.length_b   1.000
_cell.length_c   1.000
_cell.angle_alpha   90.00
_cell.angle_beta   90.00
_cell.angle_gamma   90.00
#
_symmetry.space_group_name_H-M   'P 1'
#
loop_
_entity.id
_entity.type
_entity.pdbx_description
1 polymer ?
#
loop_
_entity_poly.entity_id
_entity_poly.type
_entity_poly.pdbx_seq_one_letter_code
_entity_poly.pdbx_strand_id
1 'polypeptide(L)'
;MWCPSHIGIKGNETVDHAAANPTLSLSPLKTSSAQDYNSFINKIIKTRWQNSWNDIPLSNKLKQLKPFVEPWDSSNRNSRIEEVIITRIRIGHTRLTHNHLFTRSPQPICMHLR
;
A
#
# COMPACT_ATOMS: atom_id res chain seq x y z
N MET A 1 -48.75 -5.03 -12.59
CA MET A 1 -50.02 -4.32 -12.80
C MET A 1 -49.90 -2.99 -12.06
N TRP A 2 -49.91 -1.86 -12.77
CA TRP A 2 -49.82 -0.52 -12.18
C TRP A 2 -51.21 0.11 -12.15
N CYS A 3 -51.57 0.79 -11.06
CA CYS A 3 -52.87 1.44 -10.89
C CYS A 3 -52.65 2.97 -10.73
N PRO A 4 -53.38 3.83 -11.46
CA PRO A 4 -53.24 5.28 -11.34
C PRO A 4 -53.66 5.82 -9.96
N SER A 5 -53.11 6.97 -9.60
CA SER A 5 -53.45 7.72 -8.38
C SER A 5 -54.90 8.19 -8.41
N HIS A 6 -55.76 7.50 -7.66
CA HIS A 6 -57.08 7.99 -7.28
C HIS A 6 -57.03 8.35 -5.79
N ILE A 7 -57.17 9.64 -5.49
CA ILE A 7 -57.38 10.17 -4.14
C ILE A 7 -58.58 9.44 -3.51
N GLY A 8 -58.45 8.96 -2.28
CA GLY A 8 -59.50 8.24 -1.54
C GLY A 8 -59.30 6.73 -1.41
N ILE A 9 -58.27 6.13 -2.04
CA ILE A 9 -57.96 4.71 -1.84
C ILE A 9 -57.18 4.59 -0.53
N LYS A 10 -57.88 4.19 0.53
CA LYS A 10 -57.34 4.08 1.89
C LYS A 10 -55.98 3.38 1.97
N GLY A 11 -55.77 2.32 1.18
CA GLY A 11 -54.50 1.58 1.11
C GLY A 11 -53.35 2.37 0.49
N ASN A 12 -53.61 3.13 -0.59
CA ASN A 12 -52.60 4.01 -1.18
C ASN A 12 -52.28 5.16 -0.23
N GLU A 13 -53.30 5.75 0.39
CA GLU A 13 -53.12 6.84 1.36
C GLU A 13 -52.33 6.38 2.58
N THR A 14 -52.50 5.13 3.04
CA THR A 14 -51.69 4.60 4.15
C THR A 14 -50.23 4.43 3.76
N VAL A 15 -49.97 3.93 2.54
CA VAL A 15 -48.61 3.77 2.01
C VAL A 15 -47.95 5.12 1.81
N ASP A 16 -48.65 6.08 1.20
CA ASP A 16 -48.16 7.44 0.98
C ASP A 16 -47.92 8.16 2.30
N HIS A 17 -48.82 8.00 3.29
CA HIS A 17 -48.64 8.57 4.62
C HIS A 17 -47.45 7.93 5.36
N ALA A 18 -47.21 6.63 5.20
CA ALA A 18 -46.05 5.93 5.79
C ALA A 18 -44.73 6.33 5.11
N ALA A 19 -44.75 6.59 3.79
CA ALA A 19 -43.60 7.10 3.05
C ALA A 19 -43.30 8.57 3.39
N ALA A 20 -44.34 9.40 3.57
CA ALA A 20 -44.21 10.79 3.99
C ALA A 20 -43.79 10.94 5.45
N ASN A 21 -44.15 9.98 6.31
CA ASN A 21 -43.83 9.96 7.73
C ASN A 21 -43.05 8.69 8.10
N PRO A 22 -41.79 8.56 7.65
CA PRO A 22 -41.00 7.37 7.92
C PRO A 22 -40.82 7.19 9.43
N THR A 23 -41.53 6.22 10.03
CA THR A 23 -41.50 5.99 11.48
C THR A 23 -40.34 5.10 11.91
N LEU A 24 -39.19 5.24 11.27
CA LEU A 24 -38.04 4.38 11.52
C LEU A 24 -36.79 5.23 11.69
N SER A 25 -36.34 5.29 12.94
CA SER A 25 -34.93 5.38 13.30
C SER A 25 -34.19 4.15 12.77
N LEU A 26 -34.20 3.96 11.45
CA LEU A 26 -33.19 3.16 10.79
C LEU A 26 -32.02 4.11 10.63
N SER A 27 -31.13 4.07 11.62
CA SER A 27 -29.76 4.51 11.39
C SER A 27 -29.34 3.95 10.04
N PRO A 28 -28.81 4.74 9.09
CA PRO A 28 -28.35 4.20 7.82
C PRO A 28 -27.44 3.02 8.17
N LEU A 29 -27.88 1.80 7.86
CA LEU A 29 -26.99 0.66 7.95
C LEU A 29 -25.86 1.03 7.00
N LYS A 30 -24.73 1.44 7.56
CA LYS A 30 -23.50 1.64 6.82
C LYS A 30 -23.12 0.26 6.30
N THR A 31 -23.68 -0.12 5.17
CA THR A 31 -23.26 -1.26 4.37
C THR A 31 -21.99 -0.85 3.64
N SER A 32 -20.98 -0.40 4.39
CA SER A 32 -19.62 -0.33 3.89
C SER A 32 -19.19 -1.76 3.65
N SER A 33 -18.96 -2.11 2.39
CA SER A 33 -18.42 -3.40 2.02
C SER A 33 -17.03 -3.56 2.63
N ALA A 34 -16.59 -4.79 2.86
CA ALA A 34 -15.21 -5.03 3.32
C ALA A 34 -14.16 -4.39 2.38
N GLN A 35 -14.49 -4.24 1.10
CA GLN A 35 -13.65 -3.61 0.09
C GLN A 35 -13.42 -2.11 0.34
N ASP A 36 -14.39 -1.41 0.92
CA ASP A 36 -14.28 0.02 1.24
C ASP A 36 -13.18 0.27 2.28
N TYR A 37 -12.91 -0.72 3.15
CA TYR A 37 -11.85 -0.67 4.15
C TYR A 37 -10.48 -1.10 3.62
N ASN A 38 -10.39 -1.74 2.45
CA ASN A 38 -9.10 -2.25 1.94
C ASN A 38 -8.08 -1.11 1.75
N SER A 39 -8.51 0.04 1.25
CA SER A 39 -7.64 1.21 1.07
C SER A 39 -7.08 1.71 2.42
N PHE A 40 -7.94 1.76 3.44
CA PHE A 40 -7.59 2.16 4.80
C PHE A 40 -6.65 1.15 5.47
N ILE A 41 -6.95 -0.14 5.36
CA ILE A 41 -6.12 -1.23 5.89
C ILE A 41 -4.73 -1.21 5.22
N ASN A 42 -4.69 -1.09 3.89
CA ASN A 42 -3.43 -0.99 3.15
C ASN A 42 -2.61 0.22 3.57
N LYS A 43 -3.25 1.36 3.85
CA LYS A 43 -2.57 2.54 4.39
C LYS A 43 -1.93 2.25 5.74
N ILE A 44 -2.66 1.61 6.67
CA ILE A 44 -2.12 1.23 7.98
C ILE A 44 -0.93 0.28 7.83
N ILE A 45 -1.05 -0.74 6.98
CA ILE A 45 0.02 -1.71 6.73
C ILE A 45 1.27 -1.00 6.20
N LYS A 46 1.13 -0.15 5.18
CA LYS A 46 2.23 0.62 4.61
C LYS A 46 2.89 1.53 5.63
N THR A 47 2.11 2.26 6.44
CA THR A 47 2.66 3.12 7.50
C THR A 47 3.45 2.31 8.52
N ARG A 48 2.92 1.18 8.99
CA ARG A 48 3.64 0.31 9.93
C ARG A 48 4.94 -0.22 9.34
N TRP A 49 4.91 -0.65 8.07
CA TRP A 49 6.11 -1.13 7.40
C TRP A 49 7.14 -0.03 7.21
N GLN A 50 6.71 1.18 6.81
CA GLN A 50 7.60 2.33 6.68
C GLN A 50 8.24 2.71 8.02
N ASN A 51 7.49 2.66 9.12
CA ASN A 51 8.04 2.92 10.46
C ASN A 51 9.13 1.91 10.82
N SER A 52 8.85 0.61 10.66
CA SER A 52 9.86 -0.44 10.88
C SER A 52 11.07 -0.26 9.95
N TRP A 53 10.87 0.18 8.72
CA TRP A 53 11.94 0.49 7.79
C TRP A 53 12.74 1.73 8.17
N ASN A 54 12.16 2.68 8.90
CA ASN A 54 12.85 3.86 9.42
C ASN A 54 13.73 3.54 10.63
N ASP A 55 13.38 2.51 11.39
CA ASP A 55 14.18 2.06 12.54
C ASP A 55 15.49 1.36 12.11
N ILE A 56 15.65 1.03 10.83
CA ILE A 56 16.87 0.43 10.30
C ILE A 56 17.99 1.48 10.26
N PRO A 57 19.19 1.17 10.80
CA PRO A 57 20.31 2.09 10.79
C PRO A 57 20.74 2.52 9.38
N LEU A 58 21.19 3.76 9.24
CA LEU A 58 21.75 4.29 7.99
C LEU A 58 23.05 3.62 7.56
N SER A 59 23.68 2.78 8.38
CA SER A 59 24.78 1.91 7.94
C SER A 59 24.34 0.85 6.93
N ASN A 60 23.04 0.56 6.85
CA ASN A 60 22.47 -0.31 5.82
C ASN A 60 22.52 0.38 4.46
N LYS A 61 23.34 -0.17 3.54
CA LYS A 61 23.52 0.35 2.17
C LYS A 61 22.21 0.48 1.38
N LEU A 62 21.26 -0.44 1.59
CA LEU A 62 19.96 -0.38 0.93
C LEU A 62 19.10 0.75 1.49
N LYS A 63 19.10 0.97 2.82
CA LYS A 63 18.35 2.06 3.46
C LYS A 63 18.80 3.44 2.97
N GLN A 64 20.11 3.63 2.78
CA GLN A 64 20.66 4.87 2.22
C GLN A 64 20.08 5.21 0.83
N LEU A 65 19.85 4.19 0.00
CA LEU A 65 19.37 4.36 -1.38
C LEU A 65 17.83 4.30 -1.48
N LYS A 66 17.17 3.63 -0.54
CA LYS A 66 15.74 3.34 -0.56
C LYS A 66 15.09 3.86 0.73
N PRO A 67 14.78 5.17 0.82
CA PRO A 67 14.18 5.74 2.03
C PRO A 67 12.76 5.22 2.28
N PHE A 68 12.00 4.99 1.21
CA PHE A 68 10.58 4.57 1.24
C PHE A 68 10.40 3.08 0.90
N VAL A 69 9.40 2.41 1.48
CA VAL A 69 9.15 0.96 1.29
C VAL A 69 8.53 0.63 -0.07
N GLU A 70 8.05 1.64 -0.77
CA GLU A 70 7.39 1.61 -2.07
C GLU A 70 8.29 0.95 -3.13
N PRO A 71 7.72 0.20 -4.08
CA PRO A 71 8.49 -0.35 -5.19
C PRO A 71 9.24 0.75 -5.94
N TRP A 72 10.43 0.43 -6.43
CA TRP A 72 11.09 1.32 -7.38
C TRP A 72 10.44 1.17 -8.74
N ASP A 73 10.15 2.28 -9.42
CA ASP A 73 9.58 2.24 -10.78
C ASP A 73 10.48 1.50 -11.79
N SER A 74 11.79 1.49 -11.50
CA SER A 74 12.81 0.78 -12.28
C SER A 74 13.00 -0.70 -11.90
N SER A 75 12.26 -1.21 -10.91
CA SER A 75 12.32 -2.59 -10.39
C SER A 75 11.03 -3.32 -10.77
N ASN A 76 10.90 -3.59 -12.07
CA ASN A 76 9.69 -4.12 -12.71
C ASN A 76 10.00 -5.25 -13.72
N ARG A 77 11.15 -5.92 -13.56
CA ARG A 77 11.52 -7.06 -14.41
C ARG A 77 10.68 -8.28 -14.06
N ASN A 78 10.36 -9.08 -15.07
CA ASN A 78 9.63 -10.34 -14.88
C ASN A 78 10.51 -11.43 -14.22
N SER A 79 11.83 -11.30 -14.32
CA SER A 79 12.78 -12.24 -13.74
C SER A 79 13.25 -11.78 -12.36
N ARG A 80 13.01 -12.62 -11.34
CA ARG A 80 13.57 -12.43 -9.99
C ARG A 80 15.10 -12.31 -10.01
N ILE A 81 15.77 -13.03 -10.91
CA ILE A 81 17.24 -13.03 -10.99
C ILE A 81 17.75 -11.65 -11.41
N GLU A 82 17.08 -11.02 -12.38
CA GLU A 82 17.45 -9.68 -12.83
C GLU A 82 17.30 -8.64 -11.70
N GLU A 83 16.21 -8.70 -10.94
CA GLU A 83 16.00 -7.80 -9.79
C GLU A 83 17.06 -7.98 -8.69
N VAL A 84 17.48 -9.23 -8.46
CA VAL A 84 18.59 -9.52 -7.52
C VAL A 84 19.90 -8.93 -8.02
N ILE A 85 20.22 -9.07 -9.30
CA ILE A 85 21.43 -8.50 -9.91
C ILE A 85 21.42 -6.97 -9.79
N ILE A 86 20.31 -6.32 -10.16
CA ILE A 86 20.16 -4.86 -10.08
C ILE A 86 20.31 -4.39 -8.65
N THR A 87 19.67 -5.07 -7.69
CA THR A 87 19.77 -4.73 -6.27
C THR A 87 21.22 -4.80 -5.81
N ARG A 88 21.93 -5.90 -6.11
CA ARG A 88 23.37 -6.05 -5.77
C ARG A 88 24.21 -4.93 -6.36
N ILE A 89 23.98 -4.55 -7.61
CA ILE A 89 24.70 -3.43 -8.25
C ILE A 89 24.44 -2.13 -7.49
N ARG A 90 23.18 -1.81 -7.16
CA ARG A 90 22.81 -0.59 -6.42
C ARG A 90 23.53 -0.47 -5.08
N ILE A 91 23.54 -1.53 -4.29
CA ILE A 91 24.24 -1.56 -2.99
C ILE A 91 25.74 -1.85 -3.11
N GLY A 92 26.29 -1.75 -4.33
CA GLY A 92 27.71 -1.91 -4.62
C GLY A 92 28.26 -3.28 -4.24
N HIS A 93 27.49 -4.37 -4.35
CA HIS A 93 27.94 -5.76 -4.18
C HIS A 93 28.46 -6.33 -5.49
N THR A 94 29.54 -5.72 -6.00
CA THR A 94 30.24 -6.17 -7.19
C THR A 94 31.56 -6.83 -6.80
N ARG A 95 32.19 -7.52 -7.76
CA ARG A 95 33.52 -8.08 -7.53
C ARG A 95 34.51 -6.99 -7.11
N LEU A 96 34.52 -5.82 -7.76
CA LEU A 96 35.48 -4.75 -7.45
C LEU A 96 35.44 -4.30 -5.98
N THR A 97 34.26 -4.19 -5.39
CA THR A 97 34.10 -3.70 -4.01
C THR A 97 34.14 -4.81 -2.97
N HIS A 98 33.76 -6.05 -3.31
CA HIS A 98 33.66 -7.17 -2.35
C HIS A 98 34.72 -8.26 -2.55
N ASN A 99 35.61 -8.17 -3.55
CA ASN A 99 36.68 -9.15 -3.77
C ASN A 99 37.49 -9.41 -2.51
N HIS A 100 37.77 -8.35 -1.74
CA HIS A 100 38.56 -8.40 -0.52
C HIS A 100 37.98 -9.34 0.55
N LEU A 101 36.65 -9.53 0.59
CA LEU A 101 36.00 -10.49 1.49
C LEU A 101 36.29 -11.94 1.08
N PHE A 102 36.33 -12.21 -0.23
CA PHE A 102 36.63 -13.55 -0.75
C PHE A 102 38.11 -13.89 -0.64
N THR A 103 38.99 -12.91 -0.88
CA THR A 103 40.45 -13.09 -0.81
C THR A 103 41.03 -12.87 0.59
N ARG A 104 40.19 -12.48 1.57
CA ARG A 104 40.59 -12.06 2.92
C ARG A 104 41.69 -10.98 2.92
N SER A 105 41.71 -10.15 1.89
CA SER A 105 42.64 -9.03 1.78
C SER A 105 42.06 -7.80 2.49
N PRO A 106 42.86 -6.77 2.81
CA PRO A 106 42.33 -5.52 3.33
C PRO A 106 41.30 -4.90 2.37
N GLN A 107 40.33 -4.18 2.94
CA GLN A 107 39.31 -3.48 2.16
C GLN A 107 39.98 -2.40 1.29
N PRO A 108 39.68 -2.33 -0.02
CA PRO A 108 40.25 -1.32 -0.89
C PRO A 108 39.76 0.08 -0.48
N ILE A 109 40.68 1.03 -0.38
CA ILE A 109 40.39 2.42 -0.08
C ILE A 109 40.27 3.19 -1.40
N CYS A 110 39.20 3.96 -1.56
CA CYS A 110 39.05 4.86 -2.71
C CYS A 110 40.04 6.03 -2.56
N MET A 111 40.99 6.16 -3.48
CA MET A 111 42.01 7.22 -3.43
C MET A 111 41.51 8.59 -3.93
N HIS A 112 40.27 8.70 -4.43
CA HIS A 112 39.71 9.90 -5.06
C HIS A 112 38.64 10.63 -4.22
N LEU A 113 38.39 10.21 -2.97
CA LEU A 113 37.46 10.88 -2.06
C LEU A 113 38.25 11.51 -0.89
N ARG A 114 39.05 12.54 -1.17
CA ARG A 114 39.61 13.48 -0.19
C ARG A 114 39.01 14.86 -0.39
#